data_AF-A0A8T0Y2D4-F1
#
_entry.id   AF-A0A8T0Y2D4-F1
#
_cell.length_a   1.000
_cell.length_b   1.000
_cell.length_c   1.000
_cell.angle_alpha   90.00
_cell.angle_beta   90.00
_cell.angle_gamma   90.00
#
_symmetry.space_group_name_H-M   'P 1'
#
loop_
_entity.id
_entity.type
_entity.pdbx_description
1 polymer ?
#
loop_
_entity_poly.entity_id
_entity_poly.type
_entity_poly.pdbx_seq_one_letter_code
_entity_poly.pdbx_strand_id
1 'polypeptide(L)'
;MLRTLSPTEQHGVALGFIVKEQRDAAAATTTTASSGTTPRVQSLKLHVSNYVGKEGGPLLRWLVEVDTAIAARCIFDNPSKVAFAMSCLGGRARSWAYGRRLTDATCFGTYAEFKEELRQV
;
A
#
# COMPACT_ATOMS: atom_id res chain seq x y z
N MET A 1 -64.82 -15.12 0.29
CA MET A 1 -64.57 -15.82 -1.00
C MET A 1 -63.10 -15.61 -1.35
N LEU A 2 -62.22 -16.58 -1.06
CA LEU A 2 -60.81 -16.54 -1.50
C LEU A 2 -60.77 -16.93 -2.98
N ARG A 3 -60.28 -16.04 -3.84
CA ARG A 3 -60.08 -16.35 -5.26
C ARG A 3 -58.77 -17.11 -5.41
N THR A 4 -58.84 -18.37 -5.83
CA THR A 4 -57.67 -19.16 -6.24
C THR A 4 -57.33 -18.80 -7.68
N LEU A 5 -56.09 -18.36 -7.92
CA LEU A 5 -55.59 -18.09 -9.26
C LEU A 5 -55.55 -19.39 -10.07
N SER A 6 -55.91 -19.32 -11.34
CA SER A 6 -55.76 -20.45 -12.26
C SER A 6 -54.26 -20.77 -12.46
N PRO A 7 -53.91 -22.00 -12.87
CA PRO A 7 -52.52 -22.39 -13.07
C PRO A 7 -51.72 -21.45 -13.99
N THR A 8 -52.37 -20.89 -15.01
CA THR A 8 -51.77 -19.95 -15.96
C THR A 8 -51.47 -18.60 -15.32
N GLU A 9 -52.36 -18.11 -14.45
CA GLU A 9 -52.16 -16.86 -13.71
C GLU A 9 -51.07 -17.02 -12.66
N GLN A 10 -51.00 -18.16 -11.98
CA GLN A 10 -49.91 -18.49 -11.06
C GLN A 10 -48.56 -18.51 -11.78
N HIS A 11 -48.51 -19.06 -13.00
CA HIS A 11 -47.30 -19.07 -13.81
C HIS A 11 -46.85 -17.66 -14.20
N GLY A 12 -47.78 -16.79 -14.61
CA GLY A 12 -47.47 -15.39 -14.91
C GLY A 12 -46.92 -14.62 -13.70
N VAL A 13 -47.49 -14.84 -12.52
CA VAL A 13 -47.04 -14.24 -11.26
C VAL A 13 -45.64 -14.75 -10.88
N ALA A 14 -45.39 -16.05 -11.00
CA ALA A 14 -44.09 -16.65 -10.71
C ALA A 14 -43.00 -16.12 -11.65
N LEU A 15 -43.28 -16.02 -12.96
CA LEU A 15 -42.34 -15.44 -13.91
C LEU A 15 -42.06 -13.96 -13.64
N GLY A 16 -43.10 -13.19 -13.29
CA GLY A 16 -42.95 -11.78 -12.91
C GLY A 16 -42.07 -11.60 -11.68
N PHE A 17 -42.23 -12.46 -10.66
CA PHE A 17 -41.39 -12.47 -9.47
C PHE A 17 -39.93 -12.80 -9.80
N ILE A 18 -39.68 -13.82 -10.62
CA ILE A 18 -38.32 -14.22 -11.02
C ILE A 18 -37.62 -13.10 -11.80
N VAL A 19 -38.30 -12.46 -12.76
CA VAL A 19 -37.71 -11.35 -13.55
C VAL A 19 -37.42 -10.14 -12.67
N LYS A 20 -38.30 -9.84 -11.70
CA LYS A 20 -38.10 -8.77 -10.71
C LYS A 20 -36.87 -9.06 -9.84
N GLU A 21 -36.80 -10.26 -9.25
CA GLU A 21 -35.67 -10.69 -8.43
C GLU A 21 -34.35 -10.68 -9.19
N GLN A 22 -34.32 -11.16 -10.44
CA GLN A 22 -33.10 -11.09 -11.24
C GLN A 22 -32.68 -9.65 -11.56
N ARG A 23 -33.63 -8.74 -11.78
CA ARG A 23 -33.33 -7.31 -12.02
C ARG A 23 -32.81 -6.64 -10.74
N ASP A 24 -33.41 -6.93 -9.60
CA ASP A 24 -33.01 -6.36 -8.32
C ASP A 24 -31.66 -6.94 -7.86
N ALA A 25 -31.39 -8.23 -8.11
CA ALA A 25 -30.09 -8.86 -7.94
C ALA A 25 -29.02 -8.30 -8.90
N ALA A 26 -29.37 -8.00 -10.16
CA ALA A 26 -28.46 -7.35 -11.12
C ALA A 26 -28.17 -5.88 -10.74
N ALA A 27 -29.15 -5.16 -10.21
CA ALA A 27 -28.98 -3.80 -9.69
C ALA A 27 -28.13 -3.76 -8.42
N ALA A 28 -28.30 -4.74 -7.52
CA ALA A 28 -27.43 -4.95 -6.35
C ALA A 28 -26.01 -5.35 -6.77
N THR A 29 -25.87 -6.19 -7.80
CA THR A 29 -24.57 -6.57 -8.36
C THR A 29 -23.89 -5.37 -9.02
N THR A 30 -24.62 -4.48 -9.70
CA THR A 30 -24.04 -3.28 -10.33
C THR A 30 -23.66 -2.21 -9.29
N THR A 31 -24.39 -2.13 -8.18
CA THR A 31 -24.08 -1.19 -7.09
C THR A 31 -22.94 -1.70 -6.18
N THR A 32 -22.75 -3.03 -6.07
CA THR A 32 -21.72 -3.62 -5.21
C THR A 32 -20.47 -4.09 -5.97
N ALA A 33 -20.56 -4.35 -7.28
CA ALA A 33 -19.42 -4.73 -8.14
C ALA A 33 -18.80 -3.55 -8.90
N SER A 34 -19.28 -2.32 -8.68
CA SER A 34 -18.66 -1.09 -9.20
C SER A 34 -18.24 -0.12 -8.09
N SER A 35 -17.90 -0.63 -6.91
CA SER A 35 -16.74 -0.05 -6.23
C SER A 35 -15.53 -0.50 -7.03
N GLY A 36 -15.05 0.37 -7.92
CA GLY A 36 -13.84 0.15 -8.72
C GLY A 36 -12.68 -0.23 -7.83
N THR A 37 -12.55 -1.52 -7.55
CA THR A 37 -11.53 -2.04 -6.66
C THR A 37 -10.35 -2.28 -7.56
N THR A 38 -9.59 -1.21 -7.78
CA THR A 38 -8.18 -1.35 -8.13
C THR A 38 -7.60 -2.45 -7.25
N PRO A 39 -6.85 -3.42 -7.80
CA PRO A 39 -6.22 -4.47 -6.99
C PRO A 39 -5.47 -3.79 -5.85
N ARG A 40 -5.94 -3.98 -4.61
CA ARG A 40 -5.31 -3.35 -3.46
C ARG A 40 -3.92 -3.95 -3.36
N VAL A 41 -2.89 -3.16 -3.67
CA VAL A 41 -1.51 -3.62 -3.62
C VAL A 41 -1.22 -4.09 -2.21
N GLN A 42 -1.03 -5.39 -2.03
CA GLN A 42 -0.76 -5.98 -0.73
C GLN A 42 0.67 -5.63 -0.33
N SER A 43 0.82 -4.84 0.73
CA SER A 43 2.13 -4.46 1.26
C SER A 43 2.57 -5.40 2.39
N LEU A 44 3.85 -5.74 2.39
CA LEU A 44 4.49 -6.56 3.42
C LEU A 44 5.41 -5.68 4.28
N LYS A 45 5.27 -5.78 5.60
CA LYS A 45 6.14 -5.08 6.55
C LYS A 45 7.38 -5.91 6.84
N LEU A 46 8.40 -5.78 5.99
CA LEU A 46 9.71 -6.42 6.24
C LEU A 46 10.47 -5.71 7.37
N HIS A 47 11.18 -6.48 8.18
CA HIS A 47 12.13 -5.97 9.17
C HIS A 47 13.43 -5.56 8.48
N VAL A 48 14.05 -4.47 8.92
CA VAL A 48 15.35 -3.99 8.43
C VAL A 48 16.25 -3.75 9.64
N SER A 49 17.47 -4.29 9.60
CA SER A 49 18.43 -4.09 10.68
C SER A 49 18.91 -2.64 10.72
N ASN A 50 19.25 -2.11 11.90
CA ASN A 50 19.73 -0.74 12.00
C ASN A 50 21.15 -0.59 11.44
N TYR A 51 21.39 0.39 10.57
CA TYR A 51 22.74 0.78 10.17
C TYR A 51 23.29 1.85 11.11
N VAL A 52 24.40 1.55 11.78
CA VAL A 52 24.96 2.38 12.86
C VAL A 52 25.95 3.45 12.34
N GLY A 53 26.44 3.34 11.10
CA GLY A 53 27.47 4.23 10.55
C GLY A 53 28.89 3.87 11.01
N LYS A 54 29.24 2.58 10.96
CA LYS A 54 30.59 2.10 11.24
C LYS A 54 31.40 2.10 9.94
N GLU A 55 32.61 2.65 9.98
CA GLU A 55 33.57 2.60 8.87
C GLU A 55 33.85 1.16 8.46
N GLY A 56 33.72 0.85 7.16
CA GLY A 56 33.81 -0.52 6.64
C GLY A 56 32.64 -1.44 7.02
N GLY A 57 31.60 -0.91 7.68
CA GLY A 57 30.35 -1.63 7.90
C GLY A 57 29.67 -1.99 6.58
N PRO A 58 28.82 -3.02 6.53
CA PRO A 58 28.28 -3.53 5.27
C PRO A 58 27.11 -2.64 4.77
N LEU A 59 27.39 -1.36 4.49
CA LEU A 59 26.41 -0.37 4.01
C LEU A 59 25.69 -0.88 2.76
N LEU A 60 26.41 -1.50 1.81
CA LEU A 60 25.80 -2.07 0.61
C LEU A 60 24.79 -3.18 0.94
N ARG A 61 25.09 -4.05 1.90
CA ARG A 61 24.15 -5.09 2.36
C ARG A 61 22.91 -4.45 2.98
N TRP A 62 23.08 -3.44 3.82
CA TRP A 62 21.98 -2.74 4.44
C TRP A 62 21.10 -2.00 3.41
N LEU A 63 21.71 -1.36 2.41
CA LEU A 63 20.96 -0.72 1.31
C LEU A 63 20.10 -1.71 0.54
N VAL A 64 20.59 -2.94 0.33
CA VAL A 64 19.80 -4.02 -0.29
C VAL A 64 18.61 -4.42 0.59
N GLU A 65 18.79 -4.52 1.92
CA GLU A 65 17.67 -4.77 2.85
C GLU A 65 16.60 -3.66 2.79
N VAL A 66 17.04 -2.39 2.78
CA VAL A 66 16.14 -1.22 2.70
C VAL A 66 15.41 -1.19 1.36
N ASP A 67 16.10 -1.36 0.24
CA ASP A 67 15.51 -1.35 -1.11
C ASP A 67 14.46 -2.47 -1.24
N THR A 68 14.75 -3.65 -0.69
CA THR A 68 13.80 -4.78 -0.64
C THR A 68 12.57 -4.44 0.20
N ALA A 69 12.75 -3.82 1.37
CA ALA A 69 11.64 -3.42 2.23
C ALA A 69 10.80 -2.28 1.61
N ILE A 70 11.42 -1.34 0.89
CA ILE A 70 10.72 -0.29 0.13
C ILE A 70 9.82 -0.91 -0.94
N ALA A 71 10.34 -1.86 -1.72
CA ALA A 71 9.58 -2.55 -2.75
C ALA A 71 8.42 -3.36 -2.16
N ALA A 72 8.69 -4.15 -1.11
CA ALA A 72 7.69 -4.98 -0.43
C ALA A 72 6.59 -4.16 0.25
N ARG A 73 6.92 -2.95 0.75
CA ARG A 73 5.96 -2.02 1.35
C ARG A 73 5.26 -1.13 0.32
N CYS A 74 5.69 -1.20 -0.94
CA CYS A 74 5.18 -0.39 -2.05
C CYS A 74 5.30 1.12 -1.78
N ILE A 75 6.47 1.56 -1.31
CA ILE A 75 6.78 2.98 -1.09
C ILE A 75 7.37 3.55 -2.39
N PHE A 76 6.69 4.53 -3.00
CA PHE A 76 7.06 5.03 -4.34
C PHE A 76 7.72 6.40 -4.32
N ASP A 77 7.23 7.33 -3.52
CA ASP A 77 7.71 8.71 -3.47
C ASP A 77 9.05 8.83 -2.73
N ASN A 78 9.91 9.73 -3.20
CA ASN A 78 11.24 9.94 -2.64
C ASN A 78 11.20 10.35 -1.15
N PRO A 79 10.34 11.29 -0.71
CA PRO A 79 10.28 11.68 0.69
C PRO A 79 9.98 10.50 1.63
N SER A 80 9.04 9.62 1.26
CA SER A 80 8.72 8.43 2.06
C SER A 80 9.83 7.40 2.04
N LYS A 81 10.52 7.20 0.91
CA LYS A 81 11.71 6.32 0.83
C LYS A 81 12.81 6.81 1.77
N VAL A 82 13.12 8.10 1.76
CA VAL A 82 14.11 8.72 2.65
C VAL A 82 13.69 8.61 4.11
N ALA A 83 12.43 8.95 4.44
CA ALA A 83 11.93 8.85 5.82
C ALA A 83 12.00 7.41 6.36
N PHE A 84 11.63 6.43 5.53
CA PHE A 84 11.74 5.02 5.88
C PHE A 84 13.20 4.60 6.09
N ALA A 85 14.10 4.94 5.17
CA ALA A 85 15.52 4.63 5.30
C ALA A 85 16.15 5.26 6.56
N MET A 86 15.83 6.53 6.84
CA MET A 86 16.27 7.22 8.07
C MET A 86 15.76 6.54 9.34
N SER A 87 14.54 6.01 9.33
CA SER A 87 13.98 5.26 10.48
C SER A 87 14.76 3.96 10.79
N CYS A 88 15.45 3.43 9.78
CA CYS A 88 16.30 2.24 9.88
C CYS A 88 17.78 2.58 10.17
N LEU A 89 18.12 3.84 10.46
CA LEU A 89 19.44 4.22 10.92
C LEU A 89 19.53 4.13 12.44
N GLY A 90 20.71 3.82 12.96
CA GLY A 90 21.08 3.86 14.38
C GLY A 90 22.37 4.62 14.62
N GLY A 91 22.75 4.78 15.89
CA GLY A 91 24.03 5.39 16.31
C GLY A 91 24.46 6.63 15.53
N ARG A 92 25.69 6.61 15.02
CA ARG A 92 26.31 7.73 14.30
C ARG A 92 25.53 8.12 13.05
N ALA A 93 25.10 7.12 12.26
CA ALA A 93 24.34 7.38 11.03
C ALA A 93 23.00 8.09 11.34
N ARG A 94 22.31 7.71 12.42
CA ARG A 94 21.09 8.39 12.87
C ARG A 94 21.38 9.84 13.27
N SER A 95 22.39 10.06 14.11
CA SER A 95 22.78 11.41 14.55
C SER A 95 23.15 12.31 13.37
N TRP A 96 23.88 11.78 12.38
CA TRP A 96 24.21 12.49 11.16
C TRP A 96 22.94 12.88 10.36
N ALA A 97 22.07 11.92 10.06
CA ALA A 97 20.92 12.15 9.19
C ALA A 97 19.92 13.14 9.80
N TYR A 98 19.61 13.01 11.09
CA TYR A 98 18.72 13.95 11.78
C TYR A 98 19.41 15.30 12.06
N GLY A 99 20.73 15.32 12.28
CA GLY A 99 21.51 16.56 12.36
C GLY A 99 21.39 17.39 11.09
N ARG A 100 21.56 16.76 9.91
CA ARG A 100 21.34 17.43 8.62
C ARG A 100 19.91 17.98 8.49
N ARG A 101 18.92 17.17 8.87
CA ARG A 101 17.50 17.54 8.75
C ARG A 101 17.06 18.66 9.69
N LEU A 102 17.76 18.84 10.81
CA LEU A 102 17.57 19.99 11.69
C LEU A 102 18.11 21.29 11.08
N THR A 103 19.18 21.21 10.29
CA THR A 103 19.76 22.38 9.61
C THR A 103 19.03 22.72 8.31
N ASP A 104 18.60 21.69 7.57
CA ASP A 104 17.87 21.82 6.31
C ASP A 104 16.73 20.79 6.27
N ALA A 105 15.49 21.26 6.42
CA ALA A 105 14.31 20.40 6.41
C ALA A 105 14.07 19.70 5.06
N THR A 106 14.64 20.26 3.98
CA THR A 106 14.54 19.74 2.61
C THR A 106 15.76 18.90 2.21
N CYS A 107 16.67 18.60 3.15
CA CYS A 107 17.82 17.77 2.87
C CYS A 107 17.40 16.39 2.32
N PHE A 108 18.21 15.83 1.43
CA PHE A 108 17.94 14.59 0.71
C PHE A 108 16.71 14.70 -0.20
N GLY A 109 16.81 15.52 -1.25
CA GLY A 109 15.72 15.75 -2.21
C GLY A 109 15.28 14.48 -2.93
N THR A 110 16.19 13.53 -3.13
CA THR A 110 15.89 12.20 -3.65
C THR A 110 16.47 11.08 -2.80
N TYR A 111 15.89 9.88 -2.95
CA TYR A 111 16.43 8.69 -2.31
C TYR A 111 17.82 8.30 -2.88
N ALA A 112 18.10 8.64 -4.14
CA ALA A 112 19.42 8.44 -4.73
C ALA A 112 20.47 9.34 -4.06
N GLU A 113 20.18 10.64 -3.91
CA GLU A 113 21.04 11.59 -3.17
C GLU A 113 21.29 11.12 -1.74
N PHE A 114 20.25 10.69 -1.02
CA PHE A 114 20.39 10.12 0.32
C PHE A 114 21.41 8.97 0.35
N LYS A 115 21.33 8.03 -0.60
CA LYS A 115 22.27 6.90 -0.67
C LYS A 115 23.70 7.35 -0.98
N GLU A 116 23.89 8.33 -1.85
CA GLU A 116 25.22 8.88 -2.16
C GLU A 116 25.83 9.59 -0.96
N GLU A 117 25.06 10.41 -0.27
CA GLU A 117 25.53 11.11 0.93
C GLU A 117 25.81 10.15 2.08
N LEU A 118 24.97 9.13 2.30
CA LEU A 118 25.17 8.15 3.36
C LEU A 118 26.45 7.32 3.16
N ARG A 119 26.94 7.17 1.92
CA ARG A 119 28.23 6.50 1.64
C ARG A 119 29.44 7.29 2.16
N GLN A 120 29.25 8.58 2.48
CA GLN A 120 30.29 9.46 2.98
C GLN A 120 30.33 9.52 4.52
N VAL A 121 29.52 8.70 5.21
CA VAL A 121 29.31 8.71 6.68
C VAL A 121 29.92 7.47 7.34
#